data_AF-A0A2N7DMU5-F1
#
_entry.id   AF-A0A2N7DMU5-F1
#
_cell.length_a   1.000
_cell.length_b   1.000
_cell.length_c   1.000
_cell.angle_alpha   90.00
_cell.angle_beta   90.00
_cell.angle_gamma   90.00
#
_symmetry.space_group_name_H-M   'P 1'
#
loop_
_entity.id
_entity.type
_entity.pdbx_description
1 polymer ?
#
loop_
_entity_poly.entity_id
_entity_poly.type
_entity_poly.pdbx_seq_one_letter_code
_entity_poly.pdbx_strand_id
1 'polypeptide(L)' 'MSNIFKILHAVGLIFVAVGAGLYLFTEVASQVSGMLVVACLIGLGFVIMAPYPVALVFSWAQKQAVNSTDDEQDK' A
#
# COMPACT_ATOMS: atom_id res chain seq x y z
N MET A 1 6.83 -15.73 5.60
CA MET A 1 5.58 -14.98 5.29
C MET A 1 5.79 -13.49 4.95
N SER A 2 7.00 -12.91 5.05
CA SER A 2 7.25 -11.49 4.79
C SER A 2 7.29 -11.08 3.30
N ASN A 3 7.67 -12.00 2.40
CA ASN A 3 7.84 -11.66 0.98
C ASN A 3 6.50 -11.42 0.25
N ILE A 4 5.43 -12.13 0.62
CA ILE A 4 4.11 -11.96 -0.01
C ILE A 4 3.55 -10.55 0.19
N PHE A 5 3.65 -9.97 1.39
CA PHE A 5 3.14 -8.62 1.63
C PHE A 5 3.97 -7.57 0.88
N LYS A 6 5.29 -7.78 0.74
CA LYS A 6 6.15 -6.91 -0.08
C LYS A 6 5.80 -6.99 -1.56
N ILE A 7 5.55 -8.19 -2.08
CA ILE A 7 5.14 -8.41 -3.47
C ILE A 7 3.77 -7.78 -3.71
N LEU A 8 2.81 -7.99 -2.81
CA LEU A 8 1.47 -7.43 -2.94
C LEU A 8 1.50 -5.89 -2.95
N HIS A 9 2.31 -5.28 -2.08
CA HIS A 9 2.52 -3.84 -2.08
C HIS A 9 3.17 -3.34 -3.37
N ALA A 10 4.18 -4.04 -3.88
CA ALA A 10 4.83 -3.70 -5.15
C ALA A 10 3.86 -3.80 -6.34
N VAL A 11 2.99 -4.82 -6.35
CA VAL A 11 1.93 -4.96 -7.37
C VAL A 11 0.93 -3.81 -7.28
N GLY A 12 0.49 -3.44 -6.07
CA GLY A 12 -0.38 -2.28 -5.86
C GLY A 12 0.27 -0.98 -6.37
N LEU A 13 1.56 -0.78 -6.10
CA LEU A 13 2.33 0.37 -6.59
C LEU A 13 2.41 0.43 -8.12
N ILE A 14 2.60 -0.71 -8.79
CA ILE A 14 2.59 -0.79 -10.26
C ILE A 14 1.19 -0.39 -10.78
N PHE A 15 0.12 -0.88 -10.14
CA PHE A 15 -1.25 -0.55 -10.53
C PHE A 15 -1.55 0.94 -10.38
N VAL A 16 -1.11 1.56 -9.28
CA VAL A 16 -1.23 3.02 -9.08
C VAL A 16 -0.38 3.79 -10.11
N ALA A 17 0.85 3.35 -10.38
CA ALA A 17 1.72 4.00 -11.36
C ALA A 17 1.15 3.94 -12.78
N VAL A 18 0.59 2.80 -13.19
CA VAL A 18 -0.10 2.64 -14.48
C VAL A 18 -1.36 3.49 -14.54
N GLY A 19 -2.18 3.49 -13.49
CA GLY A 19 -3.36 4.35 -13.39
C GLY A 19 -3.01 5.84 -13.45
N ALA A 20 -1.96 6.28 -12.76
CA ALA A 20 -1.47 7.65 -12.80
C ALA A 20 -0.89 8.01 -14.19
N GLY A 21 -0.17 7.10 -14.83
CA GLY A 21 0.30 7.29 -16.21
C GLY A 21 -0.85 7.44 -17.20
N LEU A 22 -1.88 6.61 -17.08
CA LEU A 22 -3.11 6.71 -17.89
C LEU A 22 -3.89 8.00 -17.59
N TYR A 23 -3.89 8.48 -16.35
CA TYR A 23 -4.50 9.76 -15.98
C TYR A 23 -3.83 10.95 -16.68
N LEU A 24 -2.49 10.91 -16.82
CA LEU A 24 -1.74 11.96 -17.52
C LEU A 24 -1.95 11.92 -19.04
N PHE A 25 -2.39 10.78 -19.59
CA PHE A 25 -2.86 10.68 -20.98
C PHE A 25 -4.29 11.24 -21.11
N THR A 26 -4.37 12.52 -21.47
CA THR A 26 -5.60 13.32 -21.57
C THR A 26 -6.68 12.71 -22.49
N GLU A 27 -6.33 11.96 -23.52
CA GLU A 27 -7.31 11.32 -24.41
C GLU A 27 -8.11 10.21 -23.72
N VAL A 28 -7.48 9.44 -22.82
CA VAL A 28 -8.14 8.38 -22.05
C VAL A 28 -8.96 9.01 -20.92
N ALA A 29 -8.44 10.05 -20.27
CA ALA A 29 -9.12 10.74 -19.18
C ALA A 29 -10.32 11.62 -19.65
N SER A 30 -10.37 12.01 -20.93
CA SER A 30 -11.45 12.84 -21.48
C SER A 30 -12.77 12.09 -21.68
N GLN A 31 -12.74 10.75 -21.77
CA GLN A 31 -13.95 9.93 -21.82
C GLN A 31 -14.36 9.48 -20.43
N VAL A 32 -15.66 9.58 -20.11
CA VAL A 32 -16.22 9.15 -18.81
C VAL A 32 -15.86 7.69 -18.50
N SER A 33 -15.87 6.83 -19.52
CA SER A 33 -15.47 5.43 -19.38
C SER A 33 -13.98 5.27 -19.02
N GLY A 34 -13.09 6.03 -19.66
CA GLY A 34 -11.66 6.00 -19.35
C GLY A 34 -11.35 6.59 -17.96
N MET A 35 -12.08 7.63 -17.56
CA MET A 35 -11.97 8.20 -16.21
C MET A 35 -12.37 7.20 -15.11
N LEU A 36 -13.44 6.41 -15.34
CA LEU A 36 -13.84 5.31 -14.45
C LEU A 36 -12.78 4.22 -14.38
N VAL A 37 -12.19 3.81 -15.51
CA VAL A 37 -11.13 2.81 -15.55
C VAL A 37 -9.90 3.27 -14.77
N VAL A 38 -9.48 4.52 -14.95
CA VAL A 38 -8.36 5.12 -14.23
C VAL A 38 -8.64 5.19 -12.72
N ALA A 39 -9.83 5.65 -12.32
CA ALA A 39 -10.24 5.72 -10.92
C ALA A 39 -10.27 4.33 -10.27
N CYS A 40 -10.81 3.33 -10.97
CA CYS A 40 -10.80 1.94 -10.51
C CYS A 40 -9.38 1.39 -10.39
N LEU A 41 -8.49 1.63 -11.36
CA LEU A 41 -7.09 1.18 -11.30
C LEU A 41 -6.36 1.78 -10.10
N ILE A 42 -6.48 3.09 -9.89
CA ILE A 42 -5.82 3.79 -8.78
C ILE A 42 -6.41 3.33 -7.45
N GLY A 43 -7.75 3.25 -7.35
CA GLY A 43 -8.45 2.82 -6.15
C GLY A 43 -8.10 1.39 -5.74
N LEU A 44 -8.16 0.43 -6.68
CA LEU A 44 -7.74 -0.95 -6.43
C LEU A 44 -6.26 -1.04 -6.07
N GLY A 45 -5.41 -0.28 -6.76
CA GLY A 45 -3.98 -0.22 -6.46
C GLY A 45 -3.70 0.17 -5.01
N PHE A 46 -4.41 1.19 -4.49
CA PHE A 46 -4.28 1.60 -3.09
C PHE A 46 -4.81 0.55 -2.11
N VAL A 47 -5.93 -0.10 -2.41
CA VAL A 47 -6.48 -1.17 -1.55
C VAL A 47 -5.48 -2.34 -1.44
N ILE A 48 -4.88 -2.74 -2.55
CA ILE A 48 -3.86 -3.81 -2.61
C ILE A 48 -2.56 -3.37 -1.91
N MET A 49 -2.23 -2.08 -1.93
CA MET A 49 -1.04 -1.50 -1.31
C MET A 49 -1.13 -1.39 0.23
N ALA A 50 -2.33 -1.17 0.78
CA ALA A 50 -2.60 -0.90 2.20
C ALA A 50 -2.15 -1.96 3.24
N PRO A 51 -2.27 -3.28 3.03
CA PRO A 51 -2.00 -4.26 4.10
C PRO A 51 -0.55 -4.33 4.56
N TYR A 52 0.42 -4.01 3.69
CA TYR A 52 1.85 -4.05 4.04
C TYR A 52 2.29 -3.00 5.06
N PRO A 53 2.06 -1.68 4.84
CA PRO A 53 2.44 -0.67 5.83
C PRO A 53 1.68 -0.82 7.15
N VAL A 54 0.41 -1.25 7.09
CA VAL A 54 -0.40 -1.52 8.28
C VAL A 54 0.21 -2.63 9.12
N ALA A 55 0.57 -3.77 8.51
CA ALA A 55 1.24 -4.85 9.21
C ALA A 55 2.60 -4.43 9.80
N LEU A 56 3.34 -3.57 9.12
CA LEU A 56 4.62 -3.04 9.62
C LEU A 56 4.42 -2.23 10.90
N VAL A 57 3.46 -1.29 10.91
CA VAL A 57 3.15 -0.49 12.10
C VAL A 57 2.73 -1.36 13.28
N PHE A 58 1.86 -2.36 13.06
CA PHE A 58 1.47 -3.28 14.13
C PHE A 58 2.67 -4.08 14.68
N SER A 59 3.54 -4.59 13.80
CA SER A 59 4.72 -5.35 14.23
C SER A 59 5.70 -4.48 15.04
N TRP A 60 5.85 -3.22 14.67
CA TRP A 60 6.66 -2.24 15.39
C TRP A 60 6.07 -1.89 16.76
N ALA A 61 4.75 -1.69 16.84
CA ALA A 61 4.05 -1.44 18.10
C ALA A 61 4.20 -2.62 19.08
N GLN A 62 4.05 -3.85 18.59
CA GLN A 62 4.24 -5.05 19.40
C GLN A 62 5.69 -5.18 19.90
N LYS A 63 6.68 -4.82 19.08
CA LYS A 63 8.11 -4.86 19.45
C LYS A 63 8.47 -3.88 20.56
N GLN A 64 7.81 -2.72 20.60
CA GLN A 64 8.01 -1.73 21.67
C GLN A 64 7.41 -2.21 22.98
N ALA A 65 6.19 -2.75 22.98
CA ALA A 65 5.57 -3.29 24.18
C ALA A 65 6.42 -4.38 24.86
N VAL A 66 7.12 -5.20 24.07
CA VAL A 66 8.05 -6.22 24.59
C VAL A 66 9.31 -5.59 25.18
N ASN A 67 9.98 -4.67 24.48
CA ASN A 67 11.22 -4.05 25.00
C ASN A 67 10.99 -3.24 26.27
N SER A 68 9.82 -2.59 26.43
CA SER A 68 9.49 -1.86 27.66
C SER A 68 9.37 -2.73 28.90
N THR A 69 9.21 -4.05 28.75
CA THR A 69 9.14 -4.99 29.89
C THR A 69 10.53 -5.50 30.31
N ASP A 70 11.47 -5.60 29.37
CA ASP A 70 12.84 -6.06 29.64
C ASP A 70 13.69 -4.95 30.30
N ASP A 71 13.47 -3.68 29.95
CA ASP A 71 14.17 -2.52 30.56
C ASP A 71 13.80 -2.29 32.05
N GLU A 72 12.65 -2.79 32.50
CA GLU A 72 12.20 -2.72 33.90
C GLU A 72 12.77 -3.86 34.76
N GLN A 73 13.34 -4.90 34.13
CA GLN A 73 13.83 -6.10 34.81
C GLN A 73 15.38 -6.13 34.94
N ASP A 74 16.10 -5.26 34.21
CA ASP A 74 17.57 -5.11 34.25
C ASP A 74 18.03 -3.89 35.10
N LYS A 75 17.15 -3.27 35.89
CA LYS A 75 17.44 -2.11 36.74
C LYS A 75 17.23 -2.40 38.22
#